data_AF-A0A3Q3GCQ8-F1
#
_entry.id   AF-A0A3Q3GCQ8-F1
#
_cell.length_a   1.000
_cell.length_b   1.000
_cell.length_c   1.000
_cell.angle_alpha   90.00
_cell.angle_beta   90.00
_cell.angle_gamma   90.00
#
_symmetry.space_group_name_H-M   'P 1'
#
loop_
_entity.id
_entity.type
_entity.pdbx_description
1 polymer ?
#
loop_
_entity_poly.entity_id
_entity_poly.type
_entity_poly.pdbx_seq_one_letter_code
_entity_poly.pdbx_strand_id
1 'polypeptide(L)'
;MMFPQSRHSGSSQSSQPLKFTTSDSCDRIKDEFQFLQAQYHSLKLECDKLASEKSEMQRHYIMYYEMSYGLNIEMHKQAEIVKRLNGICAQVLPYLSQEQQLQVQHLSQLQGLALPVTPLPLGLTPPSLPAVSSSSGLLSLSSILANYSHSQAQVAKEDKAREAAERAPRGEDGDKSD
;
A
#
# COMPACT_ATOMS: atom_id res chain seq x y z
N MET A 1 14.23 79.07 12.82
CA MET A 1 15.56 78.66 12.33
C MET A 1 15.37 77.91 11.02
N MET A 2 16.03 78.38 9.96
CA MET A 2 16.03 77.84 8.60
C MET A 2 16.94 76.60 8.52
N PHE A 3 16.50 75.54 7.84
CA PHE A 3 17.39 74.48 7.36
C PHE A 3 17.80 74.76 5.91
N PRO A 4 19.08 74.58 5.52
CA PRO A 4 19.56 75.01 4.22
C PRO A 4 19.44 73.91 3.15
N GLN A 5 19.03 74.33 1.96
CA GLN A 5 19.17 73.63 0.70
C GLN A 5 20.65 73.60 0.27
N SER A 6 21.20 72.46 -0.16
CA SER A 6 22.48 72.41 -0.88
C SER A 6 22.55 71.27 -1.90
N ARG A 7 22.31 71.69 -3.15
CA ARG A 7 22.95 71.35 -4.43
C ARG A 7 23.35 69.89 -4.72
N HIS A 8 22.70 69.38 -5.76
CA HIS A 8 23.22 68.37 -6.67
C HIS A 8 24.65 68.71 -7.15
N SER A 9 25.55 67.73 -7.04
CA SER A 9 26.75 67.60 -7.86
C SER A 9 27.04 66.10 -8.01
N GLY A 10 27.16 65.66 -9.26
CA GLY A 10 27.16 64.25 -9.63
C GLY A 10 28.43 63.50 -9.23
N SER A 11 28.31 62.19 -9.10
CA SER A 11 29.38 61.26 -9.44
C SER A 11 28.78 60.11 -10.22
N SER A 12 29.33 59.88 -11.40
CA SER A 12 29.00 58.76 -12.29
C SER A 12 29.23 57.45 -11.54
N GLN A 13 28.15 56.78 -11.11
CA GLN A 13 28.25 55.37 -10.78
C GLN A 13 27.66 54.58 -11.94
N SER A 14 28.59 54.02 -12.69
CA SER A 14 28.44 53.09 -13.80
C SER A 14 27.07 52.44 -13.92
N SER A 15 26.38 52.76 -15.02
CA SER A 15 25.55 51.80 -15.73
C SER A 15 26.42 50.59 -16.11
N GLN A 16 26.63 49.66 -15.19
CA GLN A 16 26.90 48.28 -15.58
C GLN A 16 25.54 47.71 -15.94
N PRO A 17 25.21 47.49 -17.22
CA PRO A 17 24.12 46.59 -17.52
C PRO A 17 24.50 45.28 -16.82
N LEU A 18 23.65 44.75 -15.93
CA LEU A 18 23.77 43.37 -15.50
C LEU A 18 23.66 42.52 -16.77
N LYS A 19 24.79 42.32 -17.45
CA LYS A 19 24.94 41.36 -18.52
C LYS A 19 25.04 40.04 -17.80
N PHE A 20 23.88 39.52 -17.42
CA PHE A 20 23.73 38.10 -17.22
C PHE A 20 24.16 37.47 -18.54
N THR A 21 25.38 36.94 -18.57
CA THR A 21 25.90 36.39 -19.81
C THR A 21 25.09 35.14 -20.09
N THR A 22 24.85 34.82 -21.36
CA THR A 22 24.15 33.59 -21.73
C THR A 22 24.82 32.35 -21.11
N SER A 23 26.12 32.43 -20.81
CA SER A 23 26.88 31.43 -20.05
C SER A 23 26.35 31.25 -18.62
N ASP A 24 26.11 32.33 -17.87
CA ASP A 24 25.59 32.27 -16.50
C ASP A 24 24.18 31.64 -16.46
N SER A 25 23.35 31.92 -17.47
CA SER A 25 22.05 31.24 -17.63
C SER A 25 22.22 29.76 -17.87
N CYS A 26 23.17 29.36 -18.71
CA CYS A 26 23.42 27.97 -19.02
C CYS A 26 23.89 27.19 -17.78
N ASP A 27 24.75 27.77 -16.94
CA ASP A 27 25.21 27.13 -15.71
C ASP A 27 24.11 27.02 -14.65
N ARG A 28 23.27 28.05 -14.47
CA ARG A 28 22.09 27.93 -13.60
C ARG A 28 21.14 26.82 -14.04
N ILE A 29 20.86 26.72 -15.33
CA ILE A 29 20.00 25.66 -15.89
C ILE A 29 20.63 24.28 -15.64
N LYS A 30 21.96 24.17 -15.77
CA LYS A 30 22.70 22.93 -15.52
C LYS A 30 22.61 22.50 -14.05
N ASP A 31 22.72 23.45 -13.12
CA ASP A 31 22.60 23.18 -11.68
C ASP A 31 21.17 22.79 -11.31
N GLU A 32 20.16 23.49 -11.85
CA GLU A 32 18.75 23.15 -11.66
C GLU A 32 18.43 21.76 -12.22
N PHE A 33 18.98 21.40 -13.38
CA PHE A 33 18.81 20.07 -13.96
C PHE A 33 19.46 18.98 -13.10
N GLN A 34 20.68 19.20 -12.60
CA GLN A 34 21.36 18.26 -11.69
C GLN A 34 20.58 18.10 -10.38
N PHE A 35 20.07 19.20 -9.82
CA PHE A 35 19.23 19.15 -8.63
C PHE A 35 17.94 18.36 -8.88
N LEU A 36 17.26 18.60 -10.00
CA LEU A 36 16.05 17.87 -10.38
C LEU A 36 16.35 16.38 -10.61
N GLN A 37 17.49 16.05 -11.22
CA GLN A 37 17.94 14.69 -11.43
C GLN A 37 18.17 13.96 -10.10
N ALA A 38 18.79 14.62 -9.12
CA ALA A 38 18.99 14.07 -7.77
C ALA A 38 17.67 13.85 -7.02
N GLN A 39 16.72 14.79 -7.13
CA GLN A 39 15.37 14.67 -6.59
C GLN A 39 14.63 13.48 -7.22
N TYR A 40 14.71 13.32 -8.54
CA TYR A 40 14.09 12.19 -9.24
C TYR A 40 14.67 10.85 -8.80
N HIS A 41 15.99 10.75 -8.65
CA HIS A 41 16.62 9.52 -8.18
C HIS A 41 16.18 9.16 -6.76
N SER A 42 16.13 10.15 -5.86
CA SER A 42 15.66 9.94 -4.48
C SER A 42 14.20 9.48 -4.45
N LEU A 43 13.33 10.12 -5.24
CA LEU A 43 11.92 9.73 -5.33
C LEU A 43 11.74 8.32 -5.92
N LYS A 44 12.57 7.93 -6.89
CA LYS A 44 12.55 6.59 -7.46
C LYS A 44 12.83 5.53 -6.39
N LEU A 45 13.86 5.75 -5.56
CA LEU A 45 14.19 4.84 -4.45
C LEU A 45 13.05 4.75 -3.43
N GLU A 46 12.38 5.88 -3.14
CA GLU A 46 11.22 5.90 -2.26
C GLU A 46 10.03 5.11 -2.84
N CYS A 47 9.79 5.23 -4.15
CA CYS A 47 8.78 4.44 -4.86
C CYS A 47 9.07 2.94 -4.83
N ASP A 48 10.32 2.53 -5.05
CA ASP A 48 10.73 1.13 -4.98
C ASP A 48 10.55 0.57 -3.56
N LYS A 49 10.88 1.37 -2.54
CA LYS A 49 10.65 1.03 -1.13
C LYS A 49 9.15 0.85 -0.84
N LEU A 50 8.32 1.82 -1.23
CA LEU A 50 6.86 1.74 -1.03
C LEU A 50 6.24 0.55 -1.76
N ALA A 51 6.75 0.20 -2.94
CA ALA A 51 6.31 -1.00 -3.66
C ALA A 51 6.61 -2.28 -2.88
N SER A 52 7.78 -2.37 -2.24
CA SER A 52 8.14 -3.49 -1.37
C SER A 52 7.24 -3.56 -0.13
N GLU A 53 7.06 -2.44 0.58
CA GLU A 53 6.18 -2.37 1.77
C GLU A 53 4.73 -2.74 1.43
N LYS A 54 4.23 -2.31 0.27
CA LYS A 54 2.90 -2.70 -0.22
C LYS A 54 2.78 -4.21 -0.41
N SER A 55 3.80 -4.85 -1.00
CA SER A 55 3.81 -6.31 -1.19
C SER A 55 3.84 -7.05 0.15
N GLU A 56 4.63 -6.55 1.11
CA GLU A 56 4.67 -7.13 2.45
C GLU A 56 3.34 -6.97 3.21
N MET A 57 2.75 -5.78 3.15
CA MET A 57 1.44 -5.52 3.73
C MET A 57 0.37 -6.44 3.12
N GLN A 58 0.42 -6.66 1.80
CA GLN A 58 -0.49 -7.59 1.14
C GLN A 58 -0.34 -9.02 1.65
N ARG A 59 0.89 -9.48 1.90
CA ARG A 59 1.14 -10.82 2.47
C ARG A 59 0.56 -10.94 3.87
N HIS A 60 0.78 -9.93 4.72
CA HIS A 60 0.18 -9.90 6.05
C HIS A 60 -1.35 -9.85 6.00
N TYR A 61 -1.91 -9.05 5.10
CA TYR A 61 -3.36 -8.95 4.91
C TYR A 61 -3.98 -10.32 4.58
N ILE A 62 -3.41 -11.07 3.64
CA ILE A 62 -3.91 -12.40 3.27
C ILE A 62 -3.81 -13.36 4.46
N MET A 63 -2.66 -13.39 5.14
CA MET A 63 -2.44 -14.26 6.30
C MET A 63 -3.47 -13.98 7.41
N TYR A 64 -3.70 -12.71 7.75
CA TYR A 64 -4.68 -12.33 8.76
C TYR A 64 -6.11 -12.64 8.32
N TYR A 65 -6.44 -12.49 7.04
CA TYR A 65 -7.75 -12.82 6.51
C TYR A 65 -8.05 -14.31 6.66
N GLU A 66 -7.15 -15.18 6.22
CA GLU A 66 -7.31 -16.64 6.31
C GLU A 66 -7.38 -17.11 7.77
N MET A 67 -6.48 -16.59 8.62
CA MET A 67 -6.46 -16.94 10.04
C MET A 67 -7.74 -16.48 10.75
N SER A 68 -8.19 -15.24 10.52
CA SER A 68 -9.40 -14.72 11.14
C SER A 68 -10.64 -15.51 10.72
N TYR A 69 -10.71 -15.92 9.45
CA TYR A 69 -11.79 -16.76 8.96
C TYR A 69 -11.80 -18.14 9.64
N GLY A 70 -10.63 -18.79 9.77
CA GLY A 70 -10.51 -20.06 10.48
C GLY A 70 -10.90 -19.97 11.96
N LEU A 71 -10.42 -18.94 12.66
CA LEU A 71 -10.80 -18.68 14.05
C LEU A 71 -12.29 -18.38 14.19
N ASN A 72 -12.88 -17.66 13.24
CA ASN A 72 -14.31 -17.33 13.26
C ASN A 72 -15.19 -18.58 13.13
N ILE A 73 -14.84 -19.52 12.23
CA ILE A 73 -15.55 -20.80 12.10
C ILE A 73 -15.47 -21.58 13.41
N GLU A 74 -14.27 -21.76 13.97
CA GLU A 74 -14.11 -22.56 15.18
C GLU A 74 -14.80 -21.89 16.38
N MET A 75 -14.76 -20.56 16.49
CA MET A 75 -15.50 -19.80 17.48
C MET A 75 -17.02 -20.09 17.40
N HIS A 76 -17.62 -20.00 16.21
CA HIS A 76 -19.04 -20.29 16.04
C HIS A 76 -19.38 -21.75 16.34
N LYS A 77 -18.50 -22.68 15.98
CA LYS A 77 -18.64 -24.11 16.31
C LYS A 77 -18.61 -24.34 17.82
N GLN A 78 -17.68 -23.76 18.54
CA GLN A 78 -17.62 -23.86 20.01
C GLN A 78 -18.85 -23.22 20.67
N ALA A 79 -19.31 -22.06 20.18
CA ALA A 79 -20.52 -21.42 20.67
C ALA A 79 -21.76 -22.32 20.53
N GLU A 80 -21.89 -23.02 19.40
CA GLU A 80 -22.99 -23.96 19.18
C GLU A 80 -22.88 -25.21 20.06
N ILE A 81 -21.67 -25.75 20.27
CA ILE A 81 -21.43 -26.85 21.22
C ILE A 81 -21.86 -26.43 22.63
N VAL A 82 -21.42 -25.26 23.09
CA VAL A 82 -21.78 -24.71 24.41
C VAL A 82 -23.31 -24.56 24.52
N LYS A 83 -23.98 -24.03 23.48
CA LYS A 83 -25.44 -23.90 23.48
C LYS A 83 -26.14 -25.25 23.64
N ARG A 84 -25.71 -26.28 22.91
CA ARG A 84 -26.29 -27.63 23.00
C ARG A 84 -26.06 -28.26 24.37
N LEU A 85 -24.85 -28.14 24.91
CA LEU A 85 -24.54 -28.61 26.26
C LEU A 85 -25.38 -27.90 27.32
N ASN A 86 -25.53 -26.58 27.21
CA ASN A 86 -26.34 -25.81 28.15
C ASN A 86 -27.83 -26.19 28.05
N GLY A 87 -28.32 -26.48 26.84
CA GLY A 87 -29.65 -27.04 26.61
C GLY A 87 -29.87 -28.38 27.31
N ILE A 88 -28.87 -29.28 27.28
CA ILE A 88 -28.91 -30.55 28.01
C ILE A 88 -28.89 -30.30 29.52
N CYS A 89 -28.01 -29.43 30.02
CA CYS A 89 -27.95 -29.08 31.44
C CYS A 89 -29.28 -28.52 31.95
N ALA A 90 -29.95 -27.66 31.17
CA ALA A 90 -31.26 -27.13 31.52
C ALA A 90 -32.35 -28.21 31.61
N GLN A 91 -32.28 -29.25 30.77
CA GLN A 91 -33.20 -30.40 30.83
C GLN A 91 -32.94 -31.30 32.05
N VAL A 92 -31.68 -31.42 32.48
CA VAL A 92 -31.29 -32.22 33.66
C VAL A 92 -31.53 -31.46 34.98
N LEU A 93 -31.51 -30.13 34.94
CA LEU A 93 -31.66 -29.25 36.11
C LEU A 93 -32.84 -29.60 37.04
N PRO A 94 -34.07 -29.89 36.55
CA PRO A 94 -35.23 -30.21 37.39
C PRO A 94 -35.09 -31.51 38.20
N TYR A 95 -34.14 -32.38 37.87
CA TYR A 95 -33.90 -33.65 38.55
C TYR A 95 -32.85 -33.57 39.67
N LEU A 96 -32.21 -32.40 39.85
CA LEU A 96 -31.17 -32.16 40.87
C LEU A 96 -31.75 -31.57 42.16
N SER A 97 -31.00 -31.66 43.27
CA SER A 97 -31.40 -31.04 44.54
C SER A 97 -31.38 -29.51 44.48
N GLN A 98 -32.15 -28.84 45.34
CA GLN A 98 -32.34 -27.38 45.28
C GLN A 98 -31.02 -26.58 45.45
N GLU A 99 -30.09 -27.10 46.26
CA GLU A 99 -28.75 -26.51 46.44
C GLU A 99 -27.91 -26.61 45.15
N GLN A 100 -27.98 -27.76 44.46
CA GLN A 100 -27.27 -27.99 43.19
C GLN A 100 -27.83 -27.12 42.06
N GLN A 101 -29.14 -26.86 42.03
CA GLN A 101 -29.73 -25.96 41.04
C GLN A 101 -29.20 -24.52 41.15
N LEU A 102 -29.04 -24.01 42.37
CA LEU A 102 -28.50 -22.67 42.62
C LEU A 102 -27.03 -22.54 42.21
N GLN A 103 -26.21 -23.55 42.50
CA GLN A 103 -24.80 -23.60 42.09
C GLN A 103 -24.66 -23.54 40.56
N VAL A 104 -25.47 -24.30 39.82
CA VAL A 104 -25.43 -24.36 38.35
C VAL A 104 -25.91 -23.05 37.72
N GLN A 105 -26.94 -22.40 38.27
CA GLN A 105 -27.36 -21.06 37.81
C GLN A 105 -26.26 -20.01 37.97
N HIS A 106 -25.56 -20.01 39.10
CA HIS A 106 -24.46 -19.07 39.36
C HIS A 106 -23.30 -19.28 38.38
N LEU A 107 -22.96 -20.54 38.08
CA LEU A 107 -21.94 -20.88 37.07
C LEU A 107 -22.37 -20.46 35.66
N SER A 108 -23.65 -20.62 35.31
CA SER A 108 -24.18 -20.21 34.01
C SER A 108 -24.16 -18.69 33.80
N GLN A 109 -24.39 -17.89 34.86
CA GLN A 109 -24.28 -16.42 34.80
C GLN A 109 -22.86 -15.93 34.55
N LEU A 110 -21.85 -16.59 35.13
CA LEU A 110 -20.44 -16.28 34.86
C LEU A 110 -20.05 -16.55 33.40
N GLN A 111 -20.71 -17.52 32.75
CA GLN A 111 -20.47 -17.86 31.35
C GLN A 111 -21.07 -16.83 30.37
N GLY A 112 -22.09 -16.07 30.78
CA GLY A 112 -22.70 -14.99 30.00
C GLY A 112 -21.86 -13.70 29.89
N LEU A 113 -20.80 -13.57 30.69
CA LEU A 113 -19.82 -12.48 30.60
C LEU A 113 -18.77 -12.71 29.50
N ALA A 114 -18.70 -13.90 28.91
CA ALA A 114 -17.96 -14.14 27.67
C ALA A 114 -18.80 -13.59 26.50
N LEU A 115 -18.56 -12.31 26.18
CA LEU A 115 -19.13 -11.49 25.11
C LEU A 115 -20.39 -12.06 24.43
N PRO A 116 -21.56 -11.38 24.53
CA PRO A 116 -22.63 -11.66 23.59
C PRO A 116 -22.05 -11.42 22.19
N VAL A 117 -21.88 -12.49 21.42
CA VAL A 117 -21.66 -12.40 19.98
C VAL A 117 -23.01 -11.97 19.41
N THR A 118 -23.36 -10.71 19.66
CA THR A 118 -24.24 -9.97 18.79
C THR A 118 -23.59 -10.09 17.42
N PRO A 119 -24.27 -10.66 16.41
CA PRO A 119 -23.82 -10.46 15.06
C PRO A 119 -23.81 -8.95 14.89
N LEU A 120 -22.63 -8.32 14.81
CA LEU A 120 -22.57 -6.95 14.32
C LEU A 120 -23.27 -7.02 12.95
N PRO A 121 -24.36 -6.26 12.74
CA PRO A 121 -24.87 -6.05 11.40
C PRO A 121 -23.83 -5.16 10.73
N LEU A 122 -22.76 -5.77 10.21
CA LEU A 122 -22.05 -5.18 9.09
C LEU A 122 -23.07 -5.18 7.96
N GLY A 123 -23.86 -4.11 7.90
CA GLY A 123 -24.68 -3.72 6.76
C GLY A 123 -23.78 -3.41 5.58
N LEU A 124 -23.08 -4.44 5.08
CA LEU A 124 -22.80 -4.54 3.67
C LEU A 124 -24.02 -5.25 3.09
N THR A 125 -25.06 -4.45 2.87
CA THR A 125 -26.05 -4.80 1.86
C THR A 125 -25.25 -5.19 0.60
N PRO A 126 -25.45 -6.38 0.01
CA PRO A 126 -24.90 -6.64 -1.30
C PRO A 126 -25.45 -5.52 -2.21
N PRO A 127 -24.60 -4.75 -2.91
CA PRO A 127 -25.11 -3.74 -3.82
C PRO A 127 -25.96 -4.49 -4.84
N SER A 128 -27.26 -4.21 -4.83
CA SER A 128 -28.18 -4.62 -5.88
C SER A 128 -27.68 -3.98 -7.17
N LEU A 129 -26.90 -4.74 -7.93
CA LEU A 129 -26.51 -4.38 -9.27
C LEU A 129 -27.78 -4.27 -10.11
N PRO A 130 -27.95 -3.18 -10.90
CA PRO A 130 -28.99 -3.16 -11.91
C PRO A 130 -28.73 -4.31 -12.88
N ALA A 131 -29.81 -4.96 -13.31
CA ALA A 131 -29.78 -5.99 -14.33
C ALA A 131 -29.14 -5.42 -15.61
N VAL A 132 -27.84 -5.66 -15.78
CA VAL A 132 -27.17 -5.49 -17.07
C VAL A 132 -26.90 -6.87 -17.62
N SER A 133 -27.69 -7.21 -18.62
CA SER A 133 -27.38 -8.24 -19.58
C SER A 133 -25.99 -7.96 -20.15
N SER A 134 -24.97 -8.73 -19.77
CA SER A 134 -23.89 -9.18 -20.64
C SER A 134 -22.86 -9.96 -19.84
N SER A 135 -22.53 -11.12 -20.40
CA SER A 135 -21.48 -12.06 -20.02
C SER A 135 -20.13 -11.41 -19.71
N SER A 136 -19.37 -12.06 -18.81
CA SER A 136 -17.91 -11.96 -18.60
C SER A 136 -17.43 -10.98 -17.53
N GLY A 137 -17.41 -11.41 -16.26
CA GLY A 137 -16.89 -10.59 -15.15
C GLY A 137 -15.90 -11.27 -14.18
N LEU A 138 -15.91 -12.61 -14.04
CA LEU A 138 -15.16 -13.26 -12.94
C LEU A 138 -13.76 -13.77 -13.29
N LEU A 139 -13.35 -13.73 -14.57
CA LEU A 139 -11.98 -14.08 -14.96
C LEU A 139 -11.00 -12.90 -14.88
N SER A 140 -11.50 -11.67 -14.68
CA SER A 140 -10.70 -10.45 -14.82
C SER A 140 -9.67 -10.24 -13.71
N LEU A 141 -9.98 -10.57 -12.45
CA LEU A 141 -9.04 -10.34 -11.33
C LEU A 141 -7.83 -11.29 -11.35
N SER A 142 -8.01 -12.54 -11.80
CA SER A 142 -6.90 -13.48 -11.98
C SER A 142 -6.00 -13.08 -13.17
N SER A 143 -6.60 -12.58 -14.27
CA SER A 143 -5.82 -12.07 -15.41
C SER A 143 -5.08 -10.77 -15.12
N ILE A 144 -5.59 -9.90 -14.23
CA ILE A 144 -4.91 -8.65 -13.88
C ILE A 144 -3.67 -8.92 -13.01
N LEU A 145 -3.72 -9.86 -12.07
CA LEU A 145 -2.55 -10.24 -11.26
C LEU A 145 -1.50 -11.02 -12.08
N ALA A 146 -1.94 -11.86 -13.01
CA ALA A 146 -1.07 -12.52 -13.98
C ALA A 146 -0.42 -11.52 -14.95
N ASN A 147 -1.14 -10.49 -15.40
CA ASN A 147 -0.56 -9.43 -16.23
C ASN A 147 0.42 -8.54 -15.47
N TYR A 148 0.18 -8.22 -14.19
CA TYR A 148 1.11 -7.39 -13.40
C TYR A 148 2.43 -8.10 -13.13
N SER A 149 2.39 -9.41 -12.85
CA SER A 149 3.58 -10.26 -12.69
C SER A 149 4.32 -10.48 -14.01
N HIS A 150 3.61 -10.61 -15.14
CA HIS A 150 4.24 -10.70 -16.47
C HIS A 150 4.84 -9.38 -16.94
N SER A 151 4.20 -8.23 -16.68
CA SER A 151 4.76 -6.90 -17.02
C SER A 151 6.05 -6.61 -16.24
N GLN A 152 6.13 -6.97 -14.96
CA GLN A 152 7.38 -6.79 -14.20
C GLN A 152 8.50 -7.71 -14.72
N ALA A 153 8.16 -8.91 -15.20
CA ALA A 153 9.11 -9.83 -15.83
C ALA A 153 9.53 -9.43 -17.26
N GLN A 154 8.68 -8.72 -18.02
CA GLN A 154 9.05 -8.17 -19.33
C GLN A 154 9.90 -6.91 -19.22
N VAL A 155 9.58 -5.99 -18.29
CA VAL A 155 10.41 -4.79 -18.02
C VAL A 155 11.81 -5.19 -17.56
N ALA A 156 11.93 -6.23 -16.72
CA ALA A 156 13.23 -6.78 -16.31
C ALA A 156 14.01 -7.47 -17.45
N LYS A 157 13.33 -7.98 -18.49
CA LYS A 157 13.99 -8.58 -19.67
C LYS A 157 14.44 -7.51 -20.68
N GLU A 158 13.73 -6.41 -20.79
CA GLU A 158 14.05 -5.32 -21.72
C GLU A 158 15.27 -4.51 -21.24
N ASP A 159 15.40 -4.26 -19.93
CA ASP A 159 16.60 -3.64 -19.35
C ASP A 159 17.85 -4.53 -19.52
N LYS A 160 17.70 -5.85 -19.37
CA LYS A 160 18.82 -6.80 -19.56
C LYS A 160 19.26 -6.95 -21.02
N ALA A 161 18.33 -6.77 -21.98
CA ALA A 161 18.65 -6.76 -23.41
C ALA A 161 19.39 -5.48 -23.82
N ARG A 162 19.06 -4.34 -23.19
CA ARG A 162 19.71 -3.06 -23.43
C ARG A 162 21.13 -3.01 -22.85
N GLU A 163 21.35 -3.60 -21.68
CA GLU A 163 22.69 -3.70 -21.07
C GLU A 163 23.61 -4.71 -21.80
N ALA A 164 23.04 -5.75 -22.43
CA ALA A 164 23.81 -6.72 -23.23
C ALA A 164 24.23 -6.18 -24.61
N ALA A 165 23.44 -5.28 -25.20
CA ALA A 165 23.77 -4.62 -26.48
C ALA A 165 24.91 -3.59 -26.33
N GLU A 166 25.10 -3.03 -25.13
CA GLU A 166 26.15 -2.04 -24.84
C GLU A 166 27.50 -2.68 -24.46
N ARG A 167 27.50 -3.95 -24.04
CA ARG A 167 28.71 -4.70 -23.63
C ARG A 167 29.33 -5.60 -24.71
N ALA A 168 28.82 -5.58 -25.95
CA ALA A 168 29.47 -6.33 -27.04
C ALA A 168 30.84 -5.70 -27.36
N PRO A 169 31.95 -6.44 -27.21
CA PRO A 169 33.25 -5.91 -27.57
C PRO A 169 33.29 -5.77 -29.09
N ARG A 170 33.64 -4.58 -29.60
CA ARG A 170 34.12 -4.41 -30.96
C ARG A 170 35.36 -5.28 -31.11
N GLY A 171 35.18 -6.50 -31.61
CA GLY A 171 36.25 -7.38 -32.02
C GLY A 171 37.05 -6.70 -33.12
N GLU A 172 38.37 -6.73 -32.95
CA GLU A 172 39.36 -6.43 -33.97
C GLU A 172 39.01 -7.16 -35.27
N ASP A 173 38.64 -6.42 -36.31
CA ASP A 173 38.82 -6.90 -37.69
C ASP A 173 40.20 -6.40 -38.15
N GLY A 174 41.20 -7.22 -37.84
CA GLY A 174 42.31 -7.38 -38.76
C GLY A 174 41.86 -8.33 -39.86
N ASP A 175 41.71 -7.83 -41.08
CA ASP A 175 41.85 -8.69 -42.25
C ASP A 175 42.60 -7.98 -43.37
N LYS A 176 43.47 -8.78 -43.97
CA LYS A 176 44.37 -8.51 -45.08
C LYS A 176 43.62 -8.09 -46.33
N SER A 177 44.28 -7.33 -47.19
CA SER A 177 44.21 -7.55 -48.63
C SER A 177 45.52 -7.11 -49.28
N ASP A 178 46.01 -7.97 -50.18
CA ASP A 178 47.18 -7.87 -51.06
C ASP A 178 47.42 -6.50 -51.71
#